data_AF-A0A225UPE8-F1
#
_entry.id   AF-A0A225UPE8-F1
#
_cell.length_a   1.000
_cell.length_b   1.000
_cell.length_c   1.000
_cell.angle_alpha   90.00
_cell.angle_beta   90.00
_cell.angle_gamma   90.00
#
_symmetry.space_group_name_H-M   'P 1'
#
loop_
_entity.id
_entity.type
_entity.pdbx_description
1 polymer ?
#
loop_
_entity_poly.entity_id
_entity_poly.type
_entity_poly.pdbx_seq_one_letter_code
_entity_poly.pdbx_strand_id
1 'polypeptide(L)'
;MSRGVSTVRELWAEWHHGLTNQRPIQYLENTYGTQWRQSTKEAKFFSRRLCVIKYVRSLVSNGLSIETALEKADIERGRRSIDSFSKYLRSKK
;
A
#
# COMPACT_ATOMS: atom_id res chain seq x y z
N MET A 1 -7.43 7.38 -1.67
CA MET A 1 -6.18 6.87 -2.29
C MET A 1 -6.28 7.03 -3.79
N SER A 2 -5.20 7.42 -4.44
CA SER A 2 -5.10 7.68 -5.87
C SER A 2 -5.23 6.40 -6.69
N ARG A 3 -5.94 6.51 -7.81
CA ARG A 3 -6.05 5.46 -8.83
C ARG A 3 -4.83 5.42 -9.75
N GLY A 4 -4.05 6.49 -9.80
CA GLY A 4 -2.84 6.61 -10.64
C GLY A 4 -1.60 5.94 -10.05
N VAL A 5 -1.61 5.56 -8.77
CA VAL A 5 -0.53 4.80 -8.14
C VAL A 5 -0.43 3.41 -8.74
N SER A 6 0.72 3.13 -9.36
CA SER A 6 0.98 1.95 -10.17
C SER A 6 2.12 1.08 -9.65
N THR A 7 3.08 1.67 -8.93
CA THR A 7 4.23 0.97 -8.33
C THR A 7 4.10 0.80 -6.81
N VAL A 8 4.86 -0.14 -6.23
CA VAL A 8 4.89 -0.30 -4.77
C VAL A 8 5.56 0.92 -4.12
N ARG A 9 6.57 1.50 -4.76
CA ARG A 9 7.22 2.74 -4.31
C ARG A 9 6.24 3.92 -4.24
N GLU A 10 5.46 4.17 -5.29
CA GLU A 10 4.43 5.23 -5.29
C GLU A 10 3.39 4.99 -4.20
N LEU A 11 2.99 3.73 -4.00
CA LEU A 11 2.03 3.37 -2.96
C LEU A 11 2.57 3.63 -1.56
N TRP A 12 3.85 3.33 -1.34
CA TRP A 12 4.54 3.62 -0.08
C TRP A 12 4.64 5.12 0.18
N ALA A 13 4.98 5.89 -0.86
CA ALA A 13 5.05 7.35 -0.78
C ALA A 13 3.67 7.97 -0.47
N GLU A 14 2.61 7.54 -1.15
CA GLU A 14 1.24 7.98 -0.87
C GLU A 14 0.85 7.71 0.60
N TRP A 15 1.27 6.56 1.15
CA TRP A 15 0.97 6.22 2.53
C TRP A 15 1.65 7.14 3.55
N HIS A 16 2.95 7.41 3.39
CA HIS A 16 3.77 8.11 4.39
C HIS A 16 3.89 9.62 4.16
N HIS A 17 3.98 10.04 2.90
CA HIS A 17 4.21 11.44 2.50
C HIS A 17 2.97 12.08 1.88
N GLY A 18 2.01 11.27 1.42
CA GLY A 18 0.86 11.74 0.65
C GLY A 18 1.21 11.90 -0.84
N LEU A 19 0.28 12.49 -1.59
CA LEU A 19 0.44 12.84 -3.00
C LEU A 19 0.01 14.29 -3.16
N THR A 20 0.70 15.07 -3.99
CA THR A 20 0.41 16.47 -4.37
C THR A 20 -0.77 17.13 -3.62
N ASN A 21 -0.46 17.90 -2.58
CA ASN A 21 -1.41 18.65 -1.74
C ASN A 21 -2.43 17.81 -0.94
N GLN A 22 -2.29 16.48 -0.91
CA GLN A 22 -3.09 15.58 -0.08
C GLN A 22 -2.29 15.11 1.12
N ARG A 23 -2.96 14.99 2.27
CA ARG A 23 -2.37 14.43 3.48
C ARG A 23 -1.97 12.96 3.27
N PRO A 24 -0.93 12.46 3.96
CA PRO A 24 -0.60 11.05 3.97
C PRO A 24 -1.79 10.16 4.30
N ILE A 25 -1.93 9.02 3.64
CA ILE A 25 -3.04 8.09 3.93
C ILE A 25 -2.94 7.55 5.35
N GLN A 26 -1.72 7.37 5.89
CA GLN A 26 -1.53 7.00 7.28
C GLN A 26 -2.15 8.02 8.25
N TYR A 27 -2.05 9.31 7.94
CA TYR A 27 -2.66 10.35 8.76
C TYR A 27 -4.19 10.24 8.74
N LEU A 28 -4.79 10.03 7.56
CA LEU A 28 -6.23 9.85 7.44
C LEU A 28 -6.72 8.61 8.21
N GLU A 29 -5.97 7.51 8.12
CA GLU A 29 -6.30 6.27 8.84
C GLU A 29 -6.27 6.46 10.35
N ASN A 30 -5.22 7.10 10.86
CA ASN A 30 -5.05 7.30 12.29
C ASN A 30 -6.04 8.32 12.86
N THR A 31 -6.43 9.33 12.07
CA THR A 31 -7.30 10.43 12.53
C THR A 31 -8.78 10.08 12.42
N TYR A 32 -9.19 9.45 11.31
CA TYR A 32 -10.60 9.26 10.98
C TYR A 32 -11.02 7.79 10.90
N GLY A 33 -10.10 6.84 11.05
CA GLY A 33 -10.38 5.40 11.01
C GLY A 33 -11.05 4.97 9.70
N THR A 34 -12.26 4.41 9.78
CA THR A 34 -13.03 4.00 8.60
C THR A 34 -13.78 5.15 7.92
N GLN A 35 -13.99 6.28 8.59
CA GLN A 35 -14.91 7.32 8.12
C GLN A 35 -14.42 8.07 6.87
N TRP A 36 -13.09 8.19 6.68
CA TRP A 36 -12.54 8.83 5.49
C TRP A 36 -12.73 8.00 4.20
N ARG A 37 -13.17 6.73 4.34
CA ARG A 37 -13.49 5.84 3.23
C ARG A 37 -15.00 5.85 2.99
N GLN A 38 -15.45 6.79 2.17
CA GLN A 38 -16.87 7.13 1.97
C GLN A 38 -17.75 6.01 1.37
N SER A 39 -17.19 4.87 0.95
CA SER A 39 -17.97 3.75 0.40
C SER A 39 -17.31 2.39 0.58
N THR A 40 -18.09 1.32 0.45
CA THR A 40 -17.58 -0.07 0.43
C THR A 40 -16.55 -0.30 -0.68
N LYS A 41 -16.70 0.39 -1.82
CA LYS A 41 -15.73 0.35 -2.94
C LYS A 41 -14.39 0.95 -2.53
N GLU A 42 -14.40 2.10 -1.85
CA GLU A 42 -13.19 2.72 -1.30
C GLU A 42 -12.57 1.87 -0.18
N ALA A 43 -13.40 1.28 0.70
CA ALA A 43 -12.94 0.38 1.74
C ALA A 43 -12.20 -0.85 1.18
N LYS A 44 -12.76 -1.48 0.15
CA LYS A 44 -12.15 -2.62 -0.53
C LYS A 44 -10.85 -2.22 -1.24
N PHE A 45 -10.83 -1.07 -1.88
CA PHE A 45 -9.66 -0.53 -2.55
C PHE A 45 -8.51 -0.26 -1.59
N PHE A 46 -8.81 0.40 -0.46
CA PHE A 46 -7.88 0.65 0.63
C PHE A 46 -7.32 -0.66 1.19
N SER A 47 -8.18 -1.63 1.54
CA SER A 47 -7.74 -2.89 2.17
C SER A 47 -6.74 -3.68 1.31
N ARG A 48 -6.92 -3.64 -0.02
CA ARG A 48 -6.00 -4.28 -0.96
C ARG A 48 -4.63 -3.58 -0.99
N ARG A 49 -4.61 -2.25 -1.00
CA ARG A 49 -3.38 -1.45 -0.94
C ARG A 49 -2.66 -1.57 0.40
N LEU A 50 -3.42 -1.56 1.50
CA LEU A 50 -2.89 -1.77 2.85
C LEU A 50 -2.22 -3.15 2.98
N CYS A 51 -2.72 -4.17 2.28
CA CYS A 51 -2.07 -5.48 2.24
C CYS A 51 -0.63 -5.42 1.74
N VAL A 52 -0.40 -4.66 0.65
CA VAL A 52 0.93 -4.48 0.06
C VAL A 52 1.81 -3.64 0.99
N ILE A 53 1.28 -2.58 1.59
CA ILE A 53 2.02 -1.77 2.57
C ILE A 53 2.45 -2.61 3.78
N LYS A 54 1.55 -3.46 4.31
CA LYS A 54 1.86 -4.39 5.40
C LYS A 54 2.94 -5.39 5.01
N TYR A 55 2.94 -5.84 3.76
CA TYR A 55 3.99 -6.74 3.25
C TYR A 55 5.36 -6.05 3.24
N VAL A 56 5.45 -4.82 2.71
CA VAL A 56 6.70 -4.04 2.76
C VAL A 56 7.15 -3.83 4.21
N ARG A 57 6.22 -3.49 5.12
CA ARG A 57 6.55 -3.36 6.56
C ARG A 57 7.10 -4.65 7.15
N SER A 58 6.55 -5.82 6.78
CA SER A 58 7.10 -7.10 7.26
C SER A 58 8.51 -7.38 6.73
N LEU A 59 8.82 -7.00 5.49
CA LEU A 59 10.17 -7.10 4.95
C LEU A 59 11.16 -6.22 5.73
N VAL A 60 10.75 -4.98 6.07
CA VAL A 60 11.54 -4.07 6.89
C VAL A 60 11.73 -4.62 8.31
N SER A 61 10.67 -5.13 8.93
CA SER A 61 10.75 -5.78 10.24
C SER A 61 11.68 -7.01 10.25
N ASN A 62 11.87 -7.66 9.10
CA ASN A 62 12.81 -8.77 8.92
C ASN A 62 14.25 -8.31 8.61
N GLY A 63 14.55 -7.03 8.80
CA GLY A 63 15.92 -6.48 8.71
C GLY A 63 16.30 -5.88 7.36
N LEU A 64 15.38 -5.79 6.39
CA LEU A 64 15.65 -5.07 5.15
C LEU A 64 15.53 -3.56 5.34
N SER A 65 16.35 -2.78 4.62
CA SER A 65 16.11 -1.35 4.47
C SER A 65 14.80 -1.11 3.72
N ILE A 66 14.26 0.11 3.84
CA ILE A 66 13.02 0.48 3.14
C ILE A 66 13.22 0.36 1.63
N GLU A 67 14.34 0.84 1.10
CA GLU A 67 14.67 0.80 -0.33
C GLU A 67 14.71 -0.64 -0.84
N THR A 68 15.42 -1.53 -0.15
CA THR A 68 15.52 -2.94 -0.54
C THR A 68 14.18 -3.67 -0.38
N ALA A 69 13.39 -3.34 0.64
CA ALA A 69 12.05 -3.90 0.82
C ALA A 69 11.08 -3.48 -0.30
N LEU A 70 11.14 -2.22 -0.73
CA LEU A 70 10.35 -1.71 -1.85
C LEU A 70 10.75 -2.37 -3.17
N GLU A 71 12.05 -2.46 -3.44
CA GLU A 71 12.58 -3.11 -4.64
C GLU A 71 12.19 -4.60 -4.67
N LYS A 72 12.38 -5.32 -3.57
CA LYS A 72 11.97 -6.72 -3.44
C LYS A 72 10.47 -6.90 -3.70
N ALA A 73 9.63 -6.02 -3.13
CA ALA A 73 8.19 -6.08 -3.33
C ALA A 73 7.77 -5.78 -4.77
N ASP A 74 8.43 -4.82 -5.45
CA ASP A 74 8.17 -4.55 -6.87
C ASP A 74 8.66 -5.69 -7.79
N ILE A 75 9.81 -6.31 -7.50
CA ILE A 75 10.30 -7.50 -8.22
C ILE A 75 9.30 -8.65 -8.08
N GLU A 76 8.86 -8.97 -6.86
CA GLU A 76 7.92 -10.07 -6.61
C GLU A 76 6.54 -9.80 -7.23
N ARG A 77 6.08 -8.54 -7.19
CA ARG A 77 4.87 -8.11 -7.89
C ARG A 77 4.97 -8.41 -9.38
N GLY A 78 6.13 -8.13 -9.98
CA GLY A 78 6.37 -8.25 -11.40
C GLY A 78 5.36 -7.42 -12.19
N ARG A 79 4.73 -8.02 -13.21
CA ARG A 79 3.74 -7.33 -14.07
C ARG A 79 2.33 -7.24 -13.47
N ARG A 80 2.11 -7.74 -12.25
CA ARG A 80 0.78 -7.70 -11.62
C ARG A 80 0.40 -6.28 -11.24
N SER A 81 -0.87 -5.94 -11.38
CA SER A 81 -1.42 -4.74 -10.73
C SER A 81 -1.32 -4.87 -9.21
N ILE A 82 -1.32 -3.74 -8.49
CA ILE A 82 -1.36 -3.72 -7.02
C ILE A 82 -2.52 -4.56 -6.47
N ASP A 83 -3.67 -4.55 -7.15
CA ASP A 83 -4.83 -5.37 -6.79
C ASP A 83 -4.51 -6.86 -6.90
N SER A 84 -3.98 -7.30 -8.05
CA SER A 84 -3.61 -8.70 -8.30
C SER A 84 -2.50 -9.15 -7.34
N PHE A 85 -1.52 -8.29 -7.08
CA PHE A 85 -0.47 -8.56 -6.11
C PHE A 85 -1.00 -8.71 -4.68
N SER A 86 -1.93 -7.85 -4.26
CA SER A 86 -2.56 -7.96 -2.94
C SER A 86 -3.31 -9.29 -2.75
N LYS A 87 -3.92 -9.82 -3.81
CA LYS A 87 -4.60 -11.13 -3.79
C LYS A 87 -3.58 -12.27 -3.71
N TYR A 88 -2.52 -12.19 -4.50
CA TYR A 88 -1.42 -13.14 -4.47
C TYR A 88 -0.75 -13.22 -3.08
N LEU A 89 -0.48 -12.07 -2.44
CA LEU A 89 0.06 -12.04 -1.08
C LEU A 89 -0.86 -12.70 -0.06
N ARG A 90 -2.18 -12.56 -0.23
CA ARG A 90 -3.16 -13.20 0.67
C ARG A 90 -3.28 -14.71 0.46
N SER A 91 -3.01 -15.22 -0.74
CA SER A 91 -3.03 -16.67 -1.01
C SER A 91 -1.77 -17.40 -0.54
N LYS A 92 -0.75 -16.67 -0.07
CA LYS A 92 0.51 -17.23 0.44
C LYS A 92 0.56 -17.33 1.98
N LYS A 93 -0.47 -16.83 2.66
CA LYS A 93 -0.68 -17.02 4.09
C LYS A 93 -1.50 -18.27 4.32
#